data_AF-A0A7R8C3R6-F1
#
_entry.id   AF-A0A7R8C3R6-F1
#
_cell.length_a   1.000
_cell.length_b   1.000
_cell.length_c   1.000
_cell.angle_alpha   90.00
_cell.angle_beta   90.00
_cell.angle_gamma   90.00
#
_symmetry.space_group_name_H-M   'P 1'
#
loop_
_entity.id
_entity.type
_entity.pdbx_description
1 polymer ?
#
loop_
_entity_poly.entity_id
_entity_poly.type
_entity_poly.pdbx_seq_one_letter_code
_entity_poly.pdbx_strand_id
1 'polypeptide(L)'
;MRRLSSCFCLQDRKDFAFPQEMVEGGQLHEAQAISVLHEMLQQTFNLFHTERSSAAWYTTLLEQLHTGLHQQLDDLDACLGQVMGEEDSALGRRGPTLAVKRYFQGIHIYLQEKEYSDCTWEIVRVEMMRSFSSSASLRERLR
;
A
#
# COMPACT_ATOMS: atom_id res chain seq x y z
N MET A 1 -1.25 -10.09 -12.19
CA MET A 1 -0.12 -10.77 -11.51
C MET A 1 -0.44 -12.12 -10.86
N ARG A 2 -1.70 -12.58 -10.75
CA ARG A 2 -2.01 -13.87 -10.09
C ARG A 2 -1.30 -15.05 -10.78
N ARG A 3 -0.56 -15.85 -10.01
CA ARG A 3 0.12 -17.08 -10.47
C ARG A 3 -0.51 -18.35 -9.92
N LEU A 4 -1.07 -18.28 -8.71
CA LEU A 4 -1.66 -19.40 -7.98
C LEU A 4 -3.10 -19.06 -7.58
N SER A 5 -3.93 -20.08 -7.33
CA SER A 5 -5.22 -19.84 -6.69
C SER A 5 -5.06 -19.75 -5.17
N SER A 6 -5.59 -18.69 -4.56
CA SER A 6 -5.57 -18.51 -3.10
C SER A 6 -6.28 -19.63 -2.32
N CYS A 7 -7.10 -20.46 -2.98
CA CYS A 7 -7.67 -21.66 -2.39
C CYS A 7 -6.63 -22.74 -2.06
N PHE A 8 -5.43 -22.70 -2.66
CA PHE A 8 -4.33 -23.60 -2.30
C PHE A 8 -3.50 -23.10 -1.12
N CYS A 9 -3.70 -21.85 -0.69
CA CYS A 9 -2.91 -21.18 0.34
C CYS A 9 -3.70 -20.92 1.62
N LEU A 10 -4.69 -21.77 1.93
CA LEU A 10 -5.59 -21.57 3.08
C LEU A 10 -4.82 -21.53 4.41
N GLN A 11 -3.76 -22.34 4.54
CA GLN A 11 -2.94 -22.43 5.75
C GLN A 11 -2.05 -21.20 5.98
N ASP A 12 -1.83 -20.41 4.93
CA ASP A 12 -1.01 -19.19 4.98
C ASP A 12 -1.86 -17.93 5.10
N ARG A 13 -3.19 -18.04 5.13
CA ARG A 13 -4.06 -16.88 5.32
C ARG A 13 -3.71 -16.17 6.63
N LYS A 14 -3.55 -14.86 6.54
CA LYS A 14 -3.32 -13.97 7.66
C LYS A 14 -4.25 -12.77 7.53
N ASP A 15 -4.83 -12.38 8.66
CA ASP A 15 -5.44 -11.06 8.79
C ASP A 15 -4.34 -10.07 9.15
N PHE A 16 -4.10 -9.11 8.25
CA PHE A 16 -3.08 -8.08 8.42
C PHE A 16 -3.60 -6.84 9.17
N ALA A 17 -4.90 -6.82 9.50
CA ALA A 17 -5.56 -5.69 10.16
C ALA A 17 -5.32 -4.36 9.40
N PHE A 18 -5.77 -4.31 8.13
CA PHE A 18 -5.70 -3.10 7.32
C PHE A 18 -6.35 -1.92 8.07
N PRO A 19 -5.69 -0.75 8.16
CA PRO A 19 -6.14 0.36 8.98
C PRO A 19 -7.29 1.14 8.32
N GLN A 20 -8.43 0.48 8.17
CA GLN A 20 -9.59 0.94 7.39
C GLN A 20 -10.07 2.33 7.82
N GLU A 21 -10.03 2.65 9.12
CA GLU A 21 -10.39 3.98 9.65
C GLU A 21 -9.59 5.14 9.03
N MET A 22 -8.31 4.91 8.68
CA MET A 22 -7.45 5.93 8.08
C MET A 22 -7.73 6.14 6.59
N VAL A 23 -8.43 5.20 5.94
CA VAL A 23 -8.56 5.17 4.48
C VAL A 23 -10.02 5.32 4.03
N GLU A 24 -10.98 4.86 4.83
CA GLU A 24 -12.41 5.02 4.57
C GLU A 24 -13.04 6.20 5.36
N GLY A 25 -12.32 6.76 6.34
CA GLY A 25 -12.82 7.80 7.23
C GLY A 25 -12.89 9.20 6.62
N GLY A 26 -14.06 9.84 6.70
CA GLY A 26 -14.28 11.25 6.36
C GLY A 26 -13.65 12.26 7.33
N GLN A 27 -12.79 11.82 8.25
CA GLN A 27 -12.23 12.64 9.32
C GLN A 27 -10.87 13.28 8.99
N LEU A 28 -10.18 12.79 7.96
CA LEU A 28 -8.88 13.35 7.56
C LEU A 28 -9.07 14.61 6.73
N HIS A 29 -8.29 15.65 7.06
CA HIS A 29 -8.08 16.81 6.20
C HIS A 29 -7.45 16.38 4.87
N GLU A 30 -7.61 17.19 3.82
CA GLU A 30 -7.15 16.86 2.47
C GLU A 30 -5.64 16.52 2.43
N ALA A 31 -4.80 17.34 3.05
CA ALA A 31 -3.35 17.08 3.14
C ALA A 31 -3.02 15.76 3.86
N GLN A 32 -3.80 15.39 4.88
CA GLN A 32 -3.63 14.13 5.60
C GLN A 32 -4.08 12.94 4.75
N ALA A 33 -5.20 13.07 4.02
CA ALA A 33 -5.68 12.06 3.09
C ALA A 33 -4.66 11.80 1.96
N ILE A 34 -4.11 12.87 1.36
CA ILE A 34 -3.03 12.78 0.38
C ILE A 34 -1.80 12.09 1.00
N SER A 35 -1.40 12.48 2.22
CA SER A 35 -0.26 11.85 2.91
C SER A 35 -0.47 10.35 3.18
N VAL A 36 -1.68 9.94 3.56
CA VAL A 36 -2.04 8.52 3.77
C VAL A 36 -1.98 7.73 2.47
N LEU A 37 -2.56 8.27 1.39
CA LEU A 37 -2.54 7.62 0.09
C LEU A 37 -1.11 7.51 -0.46
N HIS A 38 -0.33 8.59 -0.35
CA HIS A 38 1.08 8.62 -0.71
C HIS A 38 1.86 7.55 0.05
N GLU A 39 1.72 7.49 1.38
CA GLU A 39 2.39 6.47 2.20
C GLU A 39 1.99 5.05 1.80
N MET A 40 0.69 4.80 1.54
CA MET A 40 0.21 3.49 1.11
C MET A 40 0.83 3.07 -0.24
N LEU A 41 0.92 3.99 -1.20
CA LEU A 41 1.53 3.76 -2.49
C LEU A 41 3.04 3.52 -2.39
N GLN A 42 3.72 4.32 -1.56
CA GLN A 42 5.16 4.20 -1.34
C GLN A 42 5.51 2.86 -0.70
N GLN A 43 4.77 2.44 0.33
CA GLN A 43 5.00 1.14 0.96
C GLN A 43 4.70 -0.02 0.00
N THR A 44 3.67 0.12 -0.85
CA THR A 44 3.39 -0.86 -1.91
C THR A 44 4.55 -0.94 -2.90
N PHE A 45 5.05 0.21 -3.36
CA PHE A 45 6.20 0.26 -4.26
C PHE A 45 7.41 -0.45 -3.64
N ASN A 46 7.76 -0.10 -2.40
CA ASN A 46 8.88 -0.71 -1.68
C ASN A 46 8.71 -2.22 -1.52
N LEU A 47 7.51 -2.70 -1.23
CA LEU A 47 7.21 -4.13 -1.08
C LEU A 47 7.47 -4.90 -2.39
N PHE A 48 7.02 -4.33 -3.52
CA PHE A 48 7.15 -4.97 -4.83
C PHE A 48 8.47 -4.70 -5.53
N HIS A 49 9.27 -3.73 -5.07
CA HIS A 49 10.58 -3.37 -5.61
C HIS A 49 11.72 -4.05 -4.83
N THR A 50 11.60 -5.37 -4.62
CA THR A 50 12.61 -6.20 -3.95
C THR A 50 13.01 -7.37 -4.84
N GLU A 51 14.23 -7.89 -4.68
CA GLU A 51 14.68 -9.09 -5.40
C GLU A 51 13.73 -10.29 -5.18
N ARG A 52 13.21 -10.43 -3.96
CA ARG A 52 12.25 -11.49 -3.59
C ARG A 52 10.93 -11.36 -4.35
N SER A 53 10.42 -10.13 -4.50
CA SER A 53 9.24 -9.84 -5.32
C SER A 53 9.53 -10.10 -6.81
N SER A 54 10.68 -9.66 -7.32
CA SER A 54 11.09 -9.90 -8.71
C SER A 54 11.19 -11.38 -9.05
N ALA A 55 11.64 -12.22 -8.11
CA ALA A 55 11.65 -13.67 -8.26
C ALA A 55 10.25 -14.30 -8.21
N ALA A 56 9.30 -13.66 -7.53
CA ALA A 56 7.95 -14.18 -7.31
C ALA A 56 6.95 -13.83 -8.43
N TRP A 57 7.22 -12.83 -9.26
CA TRP A 57 6.25 -12.32 -10.24
C TRP A 57 6.79 -12.27 -11.67
N TYR A 58 5.89 -12.22 -12.65
CA TYR A 58 6.27 -12.00 -14.04
C TYR A 58 6.83 -10.58 -14.21
N THR A 59 8.05 -10.48 -14.72
CA THR A 59 8.80 -9.22 -14.86
C THR A 59 7.99 -8.12 -15.55
N THR A 60 7.34 -8.43 -16.67
CA THR A 60 6.55 -7.44 -17.43
C THR A 60 5.38 -6.86 -16.65
N LEU A 61 4.70 -7.67 -15.83
CA LEU A 61 3.59 -7.19 -15.00
C LEU A 61 4.10 -6.40 -13.80
N LEU A 62 5.27 -6.76 -13.27
CA LEU A 62 5.89 -6.07 -12.15
C LEU A 62 6.41 -4.69 -12.59
N GLU A 63 7.02 -4.59 -13.77
CA GLU A 63 7.43 -3.31 -14.38
C GLU A 63 6.23 -2.39 -14.59
N GLN A 64 5.13 -2.90 -15.14
CA GLN A 64 3.89 -2.12 -15.30
C GLN A 64 3.35 -1.62 -13.96
N LEU A 65 3.41 -2.46 -12.91
CA LEU A 65 3.03 -2.04 -11.57
C LEU A 65 3.96 -0.94 -11.05
N HIS A 66 5.28 -1.09 -11.19
CA HIS A 66 6.25 -0.08 -10.75
C HIS A 66 6.03 1.25 -11.46
N THR A 67 5.86 1.25 -12.78
CA THR A 67 5.58 2.47 -13.55
C THR A 67 4.27 3.12 -13.09
N GLY A 68 3.20 2.34 -12.92
CA GLY A 68 1.91 2.87 -12.46
C GLY A 68 1.97 3.46 -11.05
N LEU A 69 2.66 2.79 -10.12
CA LEU A 69 2.86 3.28 -8.76
C LEU A 69 3.73 4.53 -8.73
N HIS A 70 4.81 4.56 -9.51
CA HIS A 70 5.72 5.71 -9.57
C HIS A 70 5.00 6.95 -10.11
N GLN A 71 4.23 6.82 -11.19
CA GLN A 71 3.43 7.93 -11.71
C GLN A 71 2.43 8.46 -10.68
N GLN A 72 1.75 7.57 -9.95
CA GLN A 72 0.81 7.99 -8.90
C GLN A 72 1.50 8.69 -7.73
N LEU A 73 2.74 8.29 -7.40
CA LEU A 73 3.53 8.96 -6.37
C LEU A 73 3.95 10.35 -6.81
N ASP A 74 4.45 10.50 -8.05
CA ASP A 74 4.84 11.79 -8.62
C ASP A 74 3.67 12.78 -8.65
N ASP A 75 2.47 12.29 -9.04
CA ASP A 75 1.25 13.10 -9.06
C ASP A 75 0.89 13.59 -7.64
N LEU A 76 1.00 12.73 -6.63
CA LEU A 76 0.70 13.09 -5.24
C LEU A 76 1.76 14.02 -4.63
N ASP A 77 3.03 13.86 -4.98
CA ASP A 77 4.10 14.77 -4.56
C ASP A 77 3.87 16.18 -5.10
N ALA A 78 3.44 16.29 -6.37
CA ALA A 78 3.05 17.57 -6.96
C ALA A 78 1.85 18.19 -6.22
N CYS A 79 0.82 17.41 -5.88
CA CYS A 79 -0.31 17.88 -5.08
C CYS A 79 0.11 18.33 -3.68
N LEU A 80 0.97 17.58 -2.98
CA LEU A 80 1.47 17.96 -1.66
C LEU A 80 2.25 19.28 -1.72
N GLY A 81 3.05 19.50 -2.77
CA GLY A 81 3.76 20.75 -3.00
C GLY A 81 2.83 21.95 -3.15
N GLN A 82 1.62 21.76 -3.69
CA GLN A 82 0.60 22.80 -3.85
C GLN A 82 -0.22 23.03 -2.57
N VAL A 83 -0.49 21.98 -1.80
CA VAL A 83 -1.27 22.03 -0.55
C VAL A 83 -0.45 22.57 0.63
N MET A 84 0.88 22.69 0.49
CA MET A 84 1.76 23.31 1.48
C MET A 84 1.57 24.84 1.58
N GLY A 85 0.47 25.24 2.22
CA GLY A 85 0.34 26.51 2.96
C GLY A 85 0.82 26.39 4.41
N GLU A 86 0.95 27.53 5.09
CA GLU A 86 1.68 27.74 6.37
C GLU A 86 1.15 26.97 7.61
N GLU A 87 0.03 26.25 7.52
CA GLU A 87 -0.70 25.74 8.71
C GLU A 87 -0.71 24.22 8.92
N ASP A 88 -0.19 23.37 8.03
CA ASP A 88 -0.25 21.91 8.24
C ASP A 88 1.04 21.33 8.85
N SER A 89 1.13 21.46 10.18
CA SER A 89 2.28 20.97 10.96
C SER A 89 2.62 19.51 10.60
N ALA A 90 3.91 19.23 10.38
CA ALA A 90 4.41 17.89 10.04
C ALA A 90 4.00 16.80 11.07
N LEU A 91 3.57 17.20 12.26
CA LEU A 91 3.07 16.35 13.34
C LEU A 91 1.66 15.83 13.07
N GLY A 92 0.76 16.64 12.50
CA GLY A 92 -0.62 16.25 12.15
C GLY A 92 -0.71 15.21 11.04
N ARG A 93 0.28 15.19 10.12
CA ARG A 93 0.39 14.21 9.02
C ARG A 93 1.03 12.87 9.45
N ARG A 94 1.85 12.89 10.50
CA ARG A 94 2.64 11.72 10.93
C ARG A 94 1.79 10.65 11.61
N GLY A 95 0.69 11.03 12.26
CA GLY A 95 -0.21 10.11 12.96
C GLY A 95 -0.86 9.09 12.02
N PRO A 96 -1.66 9.53 11.02
CA PRO A 96 -2.36 8.62 10.10
C PRO A 96 -1.42 7.74 9.27
N THR A 97 -0.29 8.29 8.81
CA THR A 97 0.71 7.55 8.01
C THR A 97 1.42 6.46 8.82
N LEU A 98 1.55 6.62 10.15
CA LEU A 98 2.17 5.61 11.01
C LEU A 98 1.35 4.32 11.08
N ALA A 99 0.02 4.40 11.03
CA ALA A 99 -0.83 3.20 10.99
C ALA A 99 -0.58 2.39 9.71
N VAL A 100 -0.46 3.07 8.56
CA VAL A 100 -0.11 2.46 7.27
C VAL A 100 1.27 1.79 7.35
N LYS A 101 2.28 2.47 7.90
CA LYS A 101 3.63 1.90 8.08
C LYS A 101 3.62 0.62 8.92
N ARG A 102 2.89 0.62 10.04
CA ARG A 102 2.78 -0.56 10.91
C ARG A 102 2.10 -1.73 10.21
N TYR A 103 1.06 -1.44 9.43
CA TYR A 103 0.39 -2.44 8.61
C TYR A 103 1.35 -3.11 7.61
N PHE A 104 2.13 -2.33 6.85
CA PHE A 104 3.14 -2.89 5.93
C PHE A 104 4.31 -3.58 6.65
N GLN A 105 4.71 -3.09 7.82
CA GLN A 105 5.68 -3.79 8.66
C GLN A 105 5.18 -5.20 9.02
N GLY A 106 3.90 -5.36 9.34
CA GLY A 106 3.28 -6.66 9.58
C GLY A 106 3.33 -7.59 8.36
N ILE A 107 3.18 -7.04 7.16
CA ILE A 107 3.34 -7.79 5.89
C ILE A 107 4.78 -8.26 5.70
N HIS A 108 5.76 -7.38 5.92
CA HIS A 108 7.18 -7.74 5.80
C HIS A 108 7.57 -8.84 6.78
N ILE A 109 7.12 -8.74 8.05
CA ILE A 109 7.36 -9.76 9.06
C ILE A 109 6.74 -11.10 8.63
N TYR A 110 5.49 -11.09 8.17
CA TYR A 110 4.82 -12.30 7.69
C TYR A 110 5.58 -12.96 6.52
N LEU A 111 6.04 -12.17 5.54
CA LEU A 111 6.81 -12.69 4.41
C LEU A 111 8.13 -13.35 4.88
N GLN A 112 8.79 -12.76 5.88
CA GLN A 112 10.00 -13.30 6.48
C GLN A 112 9.73 -14.61 7.24
N GLU A 113 8.72 -14.62 8.12
CA GLU A 113 8.33 -15.79 8.92
C GLU A 113 7.95 -17.00 8.06
N LYS A 114 7.44 -16.74 6.85
CA LYS A 114 6.97 -17.77 5.91
C LYS A 114 7.90 -17.98 4.72
N GLU A 115 9.14 -17.49 4.84
CA GLU A 115 10.24 -17.74 3.91
C GLU A 115 9.94 -17.38 2.44
N TYR A 116 9.08 -16.37 2.22
CA TYR A 116 8.76 -15.87 0.88
C TYR A 116 8.23 -16.94 -0.10
N SER A 117 7.52 -17.95 0.38
CA SER A 117 6.94 -19.00 -0.46
C SER A 117 5.93 -18.44 -1.47
N ASP A 118 5.64 -19.19 -2.56
CA ASP A 118 4.65 -18.79 -3.56
C ASP A 118 3.27 -18.51 -2.94
N CYS A 119 2.88 -19.28 -1.91
CA CYS A 119 1.61 -19.04 -1.21
C CYS A 119 1.61 -17.73 -0.44
N THR A 120 2.73 -17.35 0.17
CA THR A 120 2.80 -16.09 0.93
C THR A 120 2.67 -14.88 0.03
N TRP A 121 3.29 -14.93 -1.14
CA TRP A 121 3.15 -13.91 -2.17
C TRP A 121 1.73 -13.84 -2.73
N GLU A 122 1.06 -14.96 -2.93
CA GLU A 122 -0.36 -14.96 -3.34
C GLU A 122 -1.26 -14.34 -2.25
N ILE A 123 -1.00 -14.61 -0.97
CA ILE A 123 -1.72 -13.99 0.16
C ILE A 123 -1.49 -12.47 0.19
N VAL A 124 -0.23 -12.03 0.07
CA VAL A 124 0.11 -10.59 0.01
C VAL A 124 -0.54 -9.92 -1.21
N ARG A 125 -0.54 -10.57 -2.38
CA ARG A 125 -1.20 -10.05 -3.58
C ARG A 125 -2.71 -9.86 -3.37
N VAL A 126 -3.38 -10.82 -2.72
CA VAL A 126 -4.80 -10.71 -2.36
C VAL A 126 -5.04 -9.56 -1.38
N GLU A 127 -4.18 -9.43 -0.39
CA GLU A 127 -4.26 -8.36 0.60
C GLU A 127 -4.09 -6.98 -0.03
N MET A 128 -3.13 -6.81 -0.95
CA MET A 128 -2.93 -5.57 -1.69
C MET A 128 -4.15 -5.20 -2.53
N MET A 129 -4.76 -6.16 -3.23
CA MET A 129 -6.00 -5.90 -3.97
C MET A 129 -7.14 -5.42 -3.06
N ARG A 130 -7.29 -6.03 -1.88
CA ARG A 130 -8.30 -5.62 -0.90
C ARG A 130 -8.02 -4.21 -0.39
N SER A 131 -6.78 -3.95 0.00
CA SER A 131 -6.33 -2.64 0.49
C SER A 131 -6.60 -1.54 -0.53
N PHE A 132 -6.28 -1.76 -1.81
CA PHE A 132 -6.55 -0.81 -2.89
C PHE A 132 -8.04 -0.62 -3.17
N SER A 133 -8.84 -1.66 -2.99
CA SER A 133 -10.29 -1.57 -3.14
C SER A 133 -10.91 -0.75 -2.00
N SER A 134 -10.47 -0.97 -0.75
CA SER A 134 -10.87 -0.17 0.41
C SER A 134 -10.40 1.29 0.30
N SER A 135 -9.28 1.56 -0.36
CA SER A 135 -8.79 2.93 -0.57
C SER A 135 -9.42 3.67 -1.76
N ALA A 136 -10.33 3.03 -2.49
CA ALA A 136 -11.01 3.66 -3.63
C ALA A 136 -11.81 4.90 -3.21
N SER A 137 -12.49 4.87 -2.07
CA SER A 137 -13.23 6.02 -1.55
C SER A 137 -12.33 7.22 -1.22
N LEU A 138 -11.12 6.96 -0.68
CA LEU A 138 -10.11 7.99 -0.45
C LEU A 138 -9.67 8.62 -1.76
N ARG A 139 -9.41 7.81 -2.78
CA ARG A 139 -8.98 8.27 -4.11
C ARG A 139 -10.04 9.12 -4.79
N GLU A 140 -11.30 8.70 -4.76
CA GLU A 140 -12.41 9.47 -5.35
C GLU A 140 -12.65 10.81 -4.62
N ARG A 141 -12.38 10.88 -3.32
CA ARG A 141 -12.46 12.15 -2.56
C ARG A 141 -11.36 13.15 -2.92
N LEU A 142 -10.22 12.67 -3.39
CA LEU A 142 -9.06 13.49 -3.75
C LEU A 142 -9.06 13.90 -5.23
N ARG A 143 -10.13 13.60 -5.96
CA ARG A 143 -10.31 13.90 -7.38
C ARG A 143 -11.18 15.12 -7.59
#